data_AF-A0A3E0K9K3-F1
#
_entry.id   AF-A0A3E0K9K3-F1
#
_cell.length_a   1.000
_cell.length_b   1.000
_cell.length_c   1.000
_cell.angle_alpha   90.00
_cell.angle_beta   90.00
_cell.angle_gamma   90.00
#
_symmetry.space_group_name_H-M   'P 1'
#
loop_
_entity.id
_entity.type
_entity.pdbx_description
1 polymer ?
#
loop_
_entity_poly.entity_id
_entity_poly.type
_entity_poly.pdbx_seq_one_letter_code
_entity_poly.pdbx_strand_id
1 'polypeptide(L)'
;SICLAGQFVFDFFRQRQPTEVEAIALTLATMISVVVLTALGVYDDLGELGGMGAAVPITGFANTMAAAAMDFRREGLVLGMAAKMFVVAGPVIVFGIVAGILTGFAASLLQLLSGAGG
;
A
#
# COMPACT_ATOMS: atom_id res chain seq x y z
N SER A 1 -0.64 5.27 -17.32
CA SER A 1 -1.03 6.64 -16.91
C SER A 1 -0.98 6.84 -15.40
N ILE A 2 -1.42 5.89 -14.55
CA ILE A 2 -1.29 6.00 -13.08
C ILE A 2 0.15 5.92 -12.54
N CYS A 3 1.03 5.14 -13.16
CA CYS A 3 2.45 5.08 -12.76
C CYS A 3 3.16 6.43 -12.90
N LEU A 4 2.75 7.25 -13.88
CA LEU A 4 3.28 8.60 -14.07
C LEU A 4 2.81 9.54 -12.96
N ALA A 5 1.56 9.40 -12.50
CA ALA A 5 1.05 10.13 -11.35
C ALA A 5 1.78 9.71 -10.05
N GLY A 6 2.00 8.40 -9.87
CA GLY A 6 2.81 7.88 -8.75
C GLY A 6 4.25 8.39 -8.77
N GLN A 7 4.90 8.40 -9.95
CA GLN A 7 6.24 8.98 -10.12
C GLN A 7 6.27 10.48 -9.83
N PHE A 8 5.26 11.23 -10.29
CA PHE A 8 5.18 12.67 -10.03
C PHE A 8 5.04 12.99 -8.55
N VAL A 9 4.20 12.25 -7.83
CA VAL A 9 4.04 12.39 -6.37
C VAL A 9 5.31 11.95 -5.64
N PHE A 10 5.96 10.88 -6.11
CA PHE A 10 7.25 10.43 -5.58
C PHE A 10 8.35 11.48 -5.74
N ASP A 11 8.50 12.06 -6.94
CA ASP A 11 9.50 13.10 -7.20
C ASP A 11 9.23 14.37 -6.40
N PHE A 12 7.95 14.70 -6.16
CA PHE A 12 7.55 15.81 -5.29
C PHE A 12 7.97 15.61 -3.84
N PHE A 13 7.79 14.40 -3.30
CA PHE A 13 8.17 14.06 -1.93
C PHE A 13 9.66 13.79 -1.75
N ARG A 14 10.32 13.23 -2.77
CA ARG A 14 11.77 13.03 -2.82
C ARG A 14 12.54 14.35 -2.70
N GLN A 15 11.99 15.46 -3.22
CA GLN A 15 12.61 16.79 -3.07
C GLN A 15 12.40 17.42 -1.69
N ARG A 16 11.43 16.94 -0.91
CA ARG A 16 11.07 17.53 0.40
C ARG A 16 11.52 16.72 1.59
N GLN A 17 11.81 15.42 1.43
CA GLN A 17 12.16 14.53 2.53
C GLN A 17 13.63 14.17 2.54
N PRO A 18 14.24 14.07 3.74
CA PRO A 18 15.68 13.81 3.88
C PRO A 18 16.06 12.37 3.54
N THR A 19 15.12 11.42 3.61
CA THR A 19 15.36 10.02 3.27
C THR A 19 14.41 9.51 2.19
N GLU A 20 14.93 8.67 1.29
CA GLU A 20 14.14 8.04 0.22
C GLU A 20 13.03 7.16 0.79
N VAL A 21 13.26 6.53 1.95
CA VAL A 21 12.26 5.71 2.66
C VAL A 21 11.07 6.56 3.11
N GLU A 22 11.31 7.75 3.67
CA GLU A 22 10.23 8.68 4.04
C GLU A 22 9.48 9.21 2.82
N ALA A 23 10.19 9.49 1.72
CA ALA A 23 9.58 9.88 0.44
C ALA A 23 8.64 8.80 -0.10
N ILE A 24 9.06 7.54 -0.06
CA ILE A 24 8.21 6.40 -0.44
C ILE A 24 7.00 6.32 0.50
N ALA A 25 7.20 6.37 1.81
CA ALA A 25 6.12 6.24 2.79
C ALA A 25 5.03 7.32 2.61
N LEU A 26 5.43 8.56 2.34
CA LEU A 26 4.50 9.68 2.18
C LEU A 26 3.79 9.66 0.82
N THR A 27 4.47 9.20 -0.23
CA THR A 27 3.87 8.91 -1.54
C THR A 27 2.81 7.80 -1.43
N LEU A 28 3.10 6.75 -0.66
CA LEU A 28 2.15 5.66 -0.42
C LEU A 28 0.94 6.15 0.38
N ALA A 29 1.16 6.92 1.45
CA ALA A 29 0.08 7.46 2.27
C ALA A 29 -0.87 8.37 1.47
N THR A 30 -0.33 9.19 0.57
CA THR A 30 -1.12 10.07 -0.31
C THR A 30 -1.87 9.32 -1.40
N MET A 31 -1.28 8.28 -1.99
CA MET A 31 -2.01 7.42 -2.95
C MET A 31 -3.15 6.65 -2.27
N ILE A 32 -2.96 6.19 -1.03
CA ILE A 32 -4.00 5.47 -0.27
C ILE A 32 -5.12 6.42 0.17
N SER A 33 -4.82 7.64 0.59
CA SER A 33 -5.84 8.61 1.02
C SER A 33 -6.78 9.04 -0.11
N VAL A 34 -6.29 9.07 -1.35
CA VAL A 34 -7.14 9.31 -2.54
C VAL A 34 -8.20 8.21 -2.69
N VAL A 35 -7.86 6.95 -2.42
CA VAL A 35 -8.83 5.83 -2.46
C VAL A 35 -9.88 5.94 -1.35
N VAL A 36 -9.49 6.40 -0.17
CA VAL A 36 -10.44 6.65 0.95
C VAL A 36 -11.42 7.77 0.61
N LEU A 37 -10.96 8.81 -0.10
CA LEU A 37 -11.81 9.89 -0.60
C LEU A 37 -12.76 9.41 -1.71
N THR A 38 -12.32 8.47 -2.56
CA THR A 38 -13.19 7.78 -3.53
C THR A 38 -14.30 6.97 -2.83
N ALA A 39 -13.99 6.26 -1.74
CA ALA A 39 -14.97 5.49 -0.96
C ALA A 39 -16.05 6.35 -0.25
N LEU A 40 -15.85 7.68 -0.15
CA LEU A 40 -16.80 8.63 0.43
C LEU A 40 -17.77 9.25 -0.61
N GLY A 41 -17.71 8.83 -1.88
CA GLY A 41 -18.69 9.21 -2.91
C GLY A 41 -18.57 10.65 -3.43
N VAL A 42 -17.44 11.33 -3.22
CA VAL A 42 -17.19 12.70 -3.72
C VAL A 42 -16.40 12.70 -5.04
N TYR A 43 -15.88 11.56 -5.48
CA TYR A 43 -15.14 11.43 -6.74
C TYR A 43 -15.39 10.06 -7.39
N ASP A 44 -16.56 9.89 -7.98
CA ASP A 44 -16.97 8.66 -8.68
C ASP A 44 -16.24 8.43 -10.03
N ASP A 45 -15.53 9.43 -10.60
CA ASP A 45 -15.02 9.34 -11.98
C ASP A 45 -13.53 8.98 -12.17
N LEU A 46 -12.75 8.78 -11.09
CA LEU A 46 -11.30 8.52 -11.22
C LEU A 46 -10.93 7.04 -11.38
N GLY A 47 -11.83 6.11 -11.00
CA GLY A 47 -11.63 4.67 -11.18
C GLY A 47 -11.71 4.23 -12.64
N GLU A 48 -12.55 4.90 -13.44
CA GLU A 48 -12.82 4.53 -14.85
C GLU A 48 -11.75 5.07 -15.82
N LEU A 49 -11.08 6.18 -15.48
CA LEU A 49 -9.97 6.76 -16.25
C LEU A 49 -8.59 6.13 -15.95
N GLY A 50 -8.48 5.31 -14.89
CA GLY A 50 -7.22 4.77 -14.39
C GLY A 50 -6.67 3.54 -15.11
N GLY A 51 -7.48 2.86 -15.93
CA GLY A 51 -7.11 1.60 -16.62
C GLY A 51 -6.45 0.57 -15.70
N MET A 52 -5.75 -0.42 -16.26
CA MET A 52 -5.03 -1.47 -15.50
C MET A 52 -4.00 -0.96 -14.46
N GLY A 53 -3.75 0.35 -14.38
CA GLY A 53 -2.93 1.01 -13.36
C GLY A 53 -3.58 1.12 -11.98
N ALA A 54 -4.90 1.29 -11.87
CA ALA A 54 -5.61 1.30 -10.58
C ALA A 54 -5.71 -0.10 -9.94
N ALA A 55 -5.43 -1.14 -10.73
CA ALA A 55 -5.30 -2.54 -10.30
C ALA A 55 -3.88 -2.90 -9.81
N VAL A 56 -2.92 -1.96 -9.88
CA VAL A 56 -1.52 -2.14 -9.47
C VAL A 56 -1.45 -2.05 -7.94
N PRO A 57 -0.79 -2.98 -7.26
CA PRO A 57 -1.31 -3.88 -6.22
C PRO A 57 -1.91 -3.28 -4.93
N ILE A 58 -1.76 -1.97 -4.67
CA ILE A 58 -2.12 -1.35 -3.38
C ILE A 58 -3.50 -0.69 -3.43
N THR A 59 -3.83 -0.01 -4.54
CA THR A 59 -5.15 0.62 -4.72
C THR A 59 -6.23 -0.42 -4.92
N GLY A 60 -5.93 -1.51 -5.64
CA GLY A 60 -6.81 -2.67 -5.75
C GLY A 60 -7.04 -3.35 -4.39
N PHE A 61 -5.99 -3.52 -3.60
CA PHE A 61 -6.08 -4.05 -2.23
C PHE A 61 -6.96 -3.15 -1.33
N ALA A 62 -6.75 -1.83 -1.36
CA ALA A 62 -7.58 -0.88 -0.62
C ALA A 62 -9.05 -0.90 -1.07
N ASN A 63 -9.34 -1.05 -2.36
CA ASN A 63 -10.71 -1.19 -2.86
C ASN A 63 -11.39 -2.47 -2.33
N THR A 64 -10.68 -3.60 -2.30
CA THR A 64 -11.22 -4.85 -1.75
C THR A 64 -11.48 -4.75 -0.24
N MET A 65 -10.65 -4.01 0.50
CA MET A 65 -10.89 -3.69 1.91
C MET A 65 -12.16 -2.85 2.09
N ALA A 66 -12.30 -1.78 1.30
CA ALA A 66 -13.44 -0.87 1.39
C ALA A 66 -14.75 -1.57 1.01
N ALA A 67 -14.74 -2.41 -0.03
CA ALA A 67 -15.89 -3.23 -0.42
C ALA A 67 -16.31 -4.18 0.72
N ALA A 68 -15.36 -4.92 1.31
CA ALA A 68 -15.63 -5.78 2.46
C ALA A 68 -16.17 -5.00 3.67
N ALA A 69 -15.68 -3.78 3.90
CA ALA A 69 -16.18 -2.93 4.97
C ALA A 69 -17.64 -2.52 4.75
N MET A 70 -18.03 -2.21 3.51
CA MET A 70 -19.39 -1.81 3.15
C MET A 70 -20.38 -2.98 3.21
N ASP A 71 -20.01 -4.14 2.66
CA ASP A 71 -20.86 -5.34 2.61
C ASP A 71 -21.16 -5.87 4.00
N PHE A 72 -20.15 -5.93 4.86
CA PHE A 72 -20.26 -6.51 6.20
C PHE A 72 -20.52 -5.49 7.31
N ARG A 73 -20.83 -4.24 6.96
CA ARG A 73 -21.16 -3.17 7.94
C ARG A 73 -22.34 -3.55 8.84
N ARG A 74 -23.30 -4.34 8.34
CA ARG A 74 -24.49 -4.77 9.09
C ARG A 74 -24.24 -5.91 10.08
N GLU A 75 -23.11 -6.60 9.98
CA GLU A 75 -22.75 -7.71 10.86
C GLU A 75 -22.05 -7.25 12.16
N GLY A 76 -21.91 -5.93 12.37
CA GLY A 76 -21.26 -5.33 13.53
C GLY A 76 -19.77 -5.06 13.29
N LEU A 77 -19.21 -4.13 14.08
CA LEU A 77 -17.87 -3.58 13.85
C LEU A 77 -16.75 -4.61 13.99
N VAL A 78 -16.76 -5.39 15.07
CA VAL A 78 -15.61 -6.26 15.42
C VAL A 78 -15.74 -7.66 14.80
N LEU A 79 -16.87 -8.32 15.02
CA LEU A 79 -17.08 -9.71 14.58
C LEU A 79 -17.49 -9.82 13.10
N GLY A 80 -18.05 -8.76 12.51
CA GLY A 80 -18.47 -8.70 11.12
C GLY A 80 -17.46 -7.97 10.25
N MET A 81 -17.55 -6.64 10.22
CA MET A 81 -16.76 -5.78 9.35
C MET A 81 -15.24 -6.00 9.50
N ALA A 82 -14.69 -5.82 10.71
CA ALA A 82 -13.25 -5.90 10.92
C ALA A 82 -12.71 -7.32 10.67
N ALA A 83 -13.44 -8.36 11.07
CA ALA A 83 -13.05 -9.75 10.81
C ALA A 83 -12.95 -10.05 9.31
N LYS A 84 -13.90 -9.57 8.50
CA LYS A 84 -13.92 -9.79 7.05
C LYS A 84 -12.86 -8.99 6.32
N MET A 85 -12.59 -7.76 6.77
CA MET A 85 -11.44 -7.00 6.30
C MET A 85 -10.13 -7.71 6.65
N PHE A 86 -10.01 -8.26 7.86
CA PHE A 86 -8.78 -8.95 8.27
C PHE A 86 -8.49 -10.23 7.45
N VAL A 87 -9.50 -10.95 6.97
CA VAL A 87 -9.29 -12.11 6.09
C VAL A 87 -8.60 -11.71 4.78
N VAL A 88 -8.91 -10.52 4.25
CA VAL A 88 -8.28 -10.00 3.04
C VAL A 88 -6.89 -9.42 3.35
N ALA A 89 -6.70 -8.74 4.49
CA ALA A 89 -5.44 -8.11 4.85
C ALA A 89 -4.38 -9.05 5.45
N GLY A 90 -4.82 -10.09 6.15
CA GLY A 90 -3.98 -11.02 6.90
C GLY A 90 -2.86 -11.63 6.06
N PRO A 91 -3.13 -12.20 4.87
CA PRO A 91 -2.09 -12.76 4.01
C PRO A 91 -1.02 -11.74 3.64
N VAL A 92 -1.41 -10.51 3.29
CA VAL A 92 -0.49 -9.44 2.88
C VAL A 92 0.43 -9.05 4.04
N ILE A 93 -0.12 -8.93 5.25
CA ILE A 93 0.66 -8.60 6.46
C ILE A 93 1.68 -9.71 6.75
N VAL A 94 1.24 -10.97 6.74
CA VAL A 94 2.12 -12.12 7.04
C VAL A 94 3.26 -12.22 6.02
N PHE A 95 2.94 -12.24 4.72
CA PHE A 95 3.96 -12.37 3.69
C PHE A 95 4.86 -11.14 3.59
N GLY A 96 4.33 -9.93 3.84
CA GLY A 96 5.12 -8.71 3.89
C GLY A 96 6.17 -8.72 5.00
N ILE A 97 5.77 -9.11 6.21
CA ILE A 97 6.69 -9.22 7.35
C ILE A 97 7.73 -10.31 7.10
N VAL A 98 7.30 -11.50 6.65
CA VAL A 98 8.21 -12.62 6.38
C VAL A 98 9.22 -12.26 5.30
N ALA A 99 8.78 -11.65 4.19
CA ALA A 99 9.68 -11.19 3.13
C ALA A 99 10.66 -10.12 3.63
N GLY A 100 10.19 -9.18 4.46
CA GLY A 100 11.04 -8.17 5.09
C GLY A 100 12.13 -8.77 5.98
N ILE A 101 11.79 -9.75 6.80
CA ILE A 101 12.75 -10.47 7.65
C ILE A 101 13.78 -11.21 6.80
N LEU A 102 13.33 -11.96 5.78
CA LEU A 102 14.22 -12.74 4.91
C LEU A 102 15.18 -11.85 4.12
N THR A 103 14.68 -10.76 3.54
CA THR A 103 15.50 -9.81 2.77
C THR A 103 16.46 -9.02 3.68
N GLY A 104 16.02 -8.60 4.86
CA GLY A 104 16.88 -7.93 5.85
C GLY A 104 17.99 -8.86 6.36
N PHE A 105 17.68 -10.13 6.62
CA PHE A 105 18.66 -11.13 7.01
C PHE A 105 19.66 -11.41 5.87
N ALA A 106 19.17 -11.60 4.65
CA ALA A 106 20.02 -11.80 3.48
C ALA A 106 20.96 -10.60 3.22
N ALA A 107 20.46 -9.37 3.36
CA ALA A 107 21.26 -8.15 3.22
C ALA A 107 22.35 -8.06 4.30
N SER A 108 22.01 -8.35 5.56
CA SER A 108 22.96 -8.35 6.67
C SER A 108 24.05 -9.41 6.48
N LEU A 109 23.68 -10.60 6.01
CA LEU A 109 24.63 -11.67 5.70
C LEU A 109 25.55 -11.29 4.53
N LEU A 110 25.00 -10.69 3.46
CA LEU A 110 25.79 -10.24 2.32
C LEU A 110 26.79 -9.15 2.73
N GLN A 111 26.37 -8.20 3.58
CA GLN A 111 27.26 -7.18 4.14
C GLN A 111 28.41 -7.81 4.93
N LEU A 112 28.13 -8.81 5.77
CA LEU A 112 29.16 -9.53 6.53
C LEU A 112 30.17 -10.24 5.60
N LEU A 113 29.70 -10.85 4.51
CA LEU A 113 30.56 -11.52 3.53
C LEU A 113 31.37 -10.53 2.69
N SER A 114 30.81 -9.36 2.35
CA SER A 114 31.52 -8.28 1.66
C SER A 114 32.49 -7.50 2.56
N GLY A 115 32.27 -7.54 3.88
CA GLY A 115 33.11 -6.91 4.91
C GLY A 115 34.35 -7.72 5.29
N ALA A 116 34.60 -8.88 4.68
CA ALA A 116 35.87 -9.60 4.79
C ALA A 116 36.96 -9.07 3.82
N GLY A 117 36.76 -7.87 3.25
CA GLY A 117 37.67 -7.25 2.28
C GLY A 117 37.80 -5.73 2.43
N GLY A 118 37.92 -5.23 3.66
CA GLY A 118 38.30 -3.86 3.98
C GLY A 118 39.45 -3.83 4.97
#